data_AF-A0A4Q5YC59-F1
#
_entry.id   AF-A0A4Q5YC59-F1
#
_cell.length_a   1.000
_cell.length_b   1.000
_cell.length_c   1.000
_cell.angle_alpha   90.00
_cell.angle_beta   90.00
_cell.angle_gamma   90.00
#
_symmetry.space_group_name_H-M   'P 1'
#
loop_
_entity.id
_entity.type
_entity.pdbx_description
1 polymer ?
#
loop_
_entity_poly.entity_id
_entity_poly.type
_entity_poly.pdbx_seq_one_letter_code
_entity_poly.pdbx_strand_id
1 'polypeptide(L)'
;LSQDLHIGIYRILQEQLNNVLKHSEATEVSIDLEQGKNNLRLCITDNGKGFSVNKSNNGIGLMNMRTRAENLSGTLVVKSKPGQGCRVEVMVPLSAS
;
A
#
# COMPACT_ATOMS: atom_id res chain seq x y z
N LEU A 1 -18.54 -4.65 -2.76
CA LEU A 1 -17.57 -3.69 -2.16
C LEU A 1 -18.19 -2.30 -2.27
N SER A 2 -18.10 -1.46 -1.24
CA SER A 2 -18.62 -0.09 -1.31
C SER A 2 -17.83 0.76 -2.31
N GLN A 3 -18.44 1.84 -2.81
CA GLN A 3 -17.77 2.75 -3.74
C GLN A 3 -16.54 3.41 -3.10
N ASP A 4 -16.63 3.78 -1.82
CA ASP A 4 -15.51 4.35 -1.07
C ASP A 4 -14.34 3.37 -0.95
N LEU A 5 -14.65 2.09 -0.72
CA LEU A 5 -13.63 1.03 -0.68
C LEU A 5 -12.90 0.89 -2.02
N HIS A 6 -13.64 0.85 -3.14
CA HIS A 6 -13.03 0.80 -4.47
C HIS A 6 -12.10 1.98 -4.73
N ILE A 7 -12.56 3.21 -4.46
CA ILE A 7 -11.79 4.43 -4.71
C ILE A 7 -10.57 4.51 -3.80
N GLY A 8 -10.72 4.16 -2.52
CA GLY A 8 -9.63 4.18 -1.56
C GLY A 8 -8.52 3.19 -1.91
N ILE A 9 -8.88 1.94 -2.24
CA ILE A 9 -7.94 0.91 -2.68
C ILE A 9 -7.25 1.31 -3.99
N TYR A 10 -8.00 1.81 -4.97
CA TYR A 10 -7.44 2.28 -6.24
C TYR A 10 -6.41 3.40 -6.04
N ARG A 11 -6.71 4.37 -5.17
CA ARG A 11 -5.78 5.48 -4.87
C ARG A 11 -4.53 5.03 -4.14
N ILE A 12 -4.63 4.03 -3.25
CA ILE A 12 -3.46 3.45 -2.59
C ILE A 12 -2.57 2.75 -3.62
N LEU A 13 -3.17 1.94 -4.50
CA LEU A 13 -2.44 1.28 -5.59
C LEU A 13 -1.75 2.30 -6.49
N GLN A 14 -2.46 3.35 -6.89
CA GLN A 14 -1.91 4.41 -7.75
C GLN A 14 -0.71 5.11 -7.10
N GLU A 15 -0.80 5.47 -5.82
CA GLU A 15 0.29 6.11 -5.10
C GLU A 15 1.51 5.20 -5.00
N GLN A 16 1.31 3.90 -4.70
CA GLN A 16 2.42 2.97 -4.61
C GLN A 16 3.08 2.73 -5.98
N LEU A 17 2.31 2.61 -7.06
CA LEU A 17 2.88 2.50 -8.41
C LEU A 17 3.65 3.77 -8.80
N ASN A 18 3.18 4.95 -8.43
CA ASN A 18 3.93 6.19 -8.60
C ASN A 18 5.25 6.19 -7.82
N ASN A 19 5.25 5.67 -6.59
CA ASN A 19 6.48 5.54 -5.80
C ASN A 19 7.47 4.59 -6.48
N VAL A 20 7.00 3.45 -7.00
CA VAL A 20 7.84 2.52 -7.76
C VAL A 20 8.47 3.24 -8.95
N LEU A 21 7.66 3.85 -9.81
CA LEU A 21 8.11 4.49 -11.05
C LEU A 21 9.12 5.62 -10.80
N LYS A 22 8.93 6.40 -9.73
CA LYS A 22 9.79 7.57 -9.44
C LYS A 22 11.03 7.24 -8.62
N HIS A 23 10.99 6.18 -7.81
CA HIS A 23 11.98 6.02 -6.74
C HIS A 23 12.61 4.64 -6.66
N SER A 24 11.97 3.57 -7.13
CA SER A 24 12.41 2.20 -6.79
C SER A 24 13.54 1.66 -7.66
N GLU A 25 13.66 2.07 -8.93
CA GLU A 25 14.49 1.36 -9.93
C GLU A 25 14.14 -0.14 -10.03
N ALA A 26 12.92 -0.52 -9.65
CA ALA A 26 12.43 -1.89 -9.73
C ALA A 26 12.24 -2.31 -11.20
N THR A 27 12.49 -3.58 -11.47
CA THR A 27 12.19 -4.22 -12.77
C THR A 27 10.85 -4.95 -12.74
N GLU A 28 10.34 -5.22 -11.55
CA GLU A 28 9.11 -5.98 -11.34
C GLU A 28 8.31 -5.43 -10.16
N VAL A 29 6.99 -5.44 -10.32
CA VAL A 29 6.02 -5.19 -9.25
C VAL A 29 4.98 -6.30 -9.28
N SER A 30 4.74 -6.89 -8.12
CA SER A 30 3.64 -7.83 -7.89
C SER A 30 2.52 -7.14 -7.12
N ILE A 31 1.28 -7.39 -7.53
CA ILE A 31 0.07 -6.87 -6.90
C ILE A 31 -0.84 -8.07 -6.61
N ASP A 32 -1.08 -8.34 -5.33
CA ASP A 32 -2.00 -9.36 -4.87
C ASP A 32 -3.22 -8.68 -4.23
N LEU A 33 -4.41 -9.00 -4.71
CA LEU A 33 -5.68 -8.55 -4.12
C LEU A 33 -6.51 -9.77 -3.74
N GLU A 34 -6.71 -9.95 -2.44
CA GLU A 34 -7.39 -11.11 -1.88
C GLU A 34 -8.61 -10.66 -1.08
N GLN A 35 -9.78 -11.17 -1.45
CA GLN A 35 -11.00 -10.98 -0.67
C GLN A 35 -11.17 -12.17 0.29
N GLY A 36 -11.00 -11.92 1.59
CA GLY A 36 -11.35 -12.85 2.64
C GLY A 36 -12.84 -12.80 3.01
N LYS A 37 -13.23 -13.52 4.06
CA LYS A 37 -14.61 -13.52 4.57
C LYS A 37 -15.06 -12.13 5.06
N ASN A 38 -14.19 -11.46 5.82
CA ASN A 38 -14.52 -10.20 6.51
C ASN A 38 -13.59 -9.05 6.15
N ASN A 39 -12.59 -9.28 5.30
CA ASN A 39 -11.60 -8.28 4.94
C ASN A 39 -11.17 -8.39 3.48
N LEU A 40 -10.67 -7.28 2.96
CA LEU A 40 -9.95 -7.16 1.71
C LEU A 40 -8.48 -6.92 2.05
N ARG A 41 -7.61 -7.72 1.44
CA ARG A 41 -6.17 -7.59 1.55
C ARG A 41 -5.59 -7.16 0.22
N LEU A 42 -4.87 -6.04 0.21
CA LEU A 42 -4.05 -5.60 -0.92
C LEU A 42 -2.58 -5.68 -0.51
N CYS A 43 -1.78 -6.40 -1.28
CA CYS A 43 -0.34 -6.46 -1.12
C CYS A 43 0.34 -6.02 -2.41
N ILE A 44 1.25 -5.05 -2.31
CA ILE A 44 2.04 -4.54 -3.44
C ILE A 44 3.51 -4.71 -3.08
N THR A 45 4.25 -5.45 -3.89
CA THR A 45 5.68 -5.70 -3.66
C THR A 45 6.48 -5.33 -4.90
N ASP A 46 7.54 -4.56 -4.75
CA ASP A 46 8.53 -4.31 -5.80
C ASP A 46 9.90 -4.86 -5.42
N ASN A 47 10.72 -5.15 -6.43
CA ASN A 47 12.09 -5.65 -6.26
C ASN A 47 13.16 -4.55 -6.35
N GLY A 48 12.79 -3.29 -6.12
CA GLY A 48 13.68 -2.15 -6.30
C GLY A 48 14.73 -1.97 -5.21
N LYS A 49 15.35 -0.80 -5.19
CA LYS A 49 16.42 -0.45 -4.25
C LYS A 49 15.98 -0.32 -2.79
N GLY A 50 14.68 -0.26 -2.53
CA GLY A 50 14.12 -0.08 -1.17
C GLY A 50 14.60 1.19 -0.45
N PHE A 51 14.21 1.34 0.80
CA PHE A 51 14.56 2.47 1.66
C PHE A 51 14.43 2.11 3.14
N SER A 52 15.02 2.92 4.01
CA SER A 52 14.88 2.76 5.47
C SER A 52 13.53 3.31 5.93
N VAL A 53 12.67 2.43 6.46
CA VAL A 53 11.38 2.82 7.05
C VAL A 53 11.61 3.40 8.45
N ASN A 54 11.87 4.71 8.53
CA ASN A 54 11.93 5.45 9.79
C ASN A 54 10.66 6.28 9.98
N LYS A 55 10.14 6.34 11.22
CA LYS A 55 8.91 7.09 11.58
C LYS A 55 8.97 8.58 11.20
N SER A 56 10.16 9.16 11.12
CA SER A 56 10.39 10.57 10.76
C SER A 56 10.44 10.84 9.24
N ASN A 57 10.55 9.81 8.40
CA ASN A 57 10.75 9.93 6.94
C ASN A 57 9.55 9.41 6.14
N ASN A 58 8.35 9.42 6.71
CA ASN A 58 7.15 9.12 5.94
C ASN A 58 6.88 10.29 4.99
N GLY A 59 7.36 10.19 3.75
CA GLY A 59 7.02 11.14 2.69
C GLY A 59 5.51 11.24 2.50
N ILE A 60 5.06 12.32 1.86
CA ILE A 60 3.64 12.66 1.67
C ILE A 60 2.85 11.48 1.07
N GLY A 61 3.45 10.72 0.15
CA GLY A 61 2.82 9.54 -0.45
C GLY A 61 2.48 8.43 0.55
N LEU A 62 3.41 8.06 1.45
CA LEU A 62 3.14 7.04 2.47
C LEU A 62 2.09 7.51 3.48
N MET A 63 2.12 8.79 3.84
CA MET A 63 1.11 9.40 4.72
C MET A 63 -0.28 9.35 4.07
N ASN A 64 -0.37 9.75 2.81
CA ASN A 64 -1.58 9.72 2.00
C ASN A 64 -2.20 8.32 1.89
N MET A 65 -1.38 7.29 1.70
CA MET A 65 -1.87 5.90 1.66
C MET A 65 -2.36 5.44 3.04
N ARG A 66 -1.63 5.77 4.12
CA ARG A 66 -2.04 5.42 5.48
C ARG A 66 -3.38 6.06 5.86
N THR A 67 -3.54 7.36 5.63
CA THR A 67 -4.80 8.06 5.90
C THR A 67 -5.97 7.46 5.11
N ARG A 68 -5.76 7.03 3.87
CA ARG A 68 -6.80 6.37 3.08
C ARG A 68 -7.19 5.02 3.66
N ALA A 69 -6.22 4.21 4.10
CA ALA A 69 -6.51 2.95 4.76
C ALA A 69 -7.28 3.18 6.07
N GLU A 70 -6.88 4.17 6.87
CA GLU A 70 -7.56 4.55 8.12
C GLU A 70 -9.00 5.03 7.88
N ASN A 71 -9.25 5.83 6.83
CA ASN A 71 -10.60 6.27 6.45
C ASN A 71 -11.52 5.10 6.08
N LEU A 72 -10.95 3.96 5.68
CA LEU A 72 -11.69 2.73 5.40
C LEU A 72 -11.76 1.81 6.64
N SER A 73 -11.43 2.30 7.84
CA SER A 73 -11.28 1.50 9.06
C SER A 73 -10.27 0.36 8.92
N GLY A 74 -9.31 0.51 8.03
CA GLY A 74 -8.26 -0.45 7.73
C GLY A 74 -6.89 -0.06 8.28
N THR A 75 -5.90 -0.87 7.95
CA THR A 75 -4.51 -0.67 8.35
C THR A 75 -3.59 -0.73 7.14
N LEU A 76 -2.47 0.01 7.20
CA LEU A 76 -1.40 -0.06 6.21
C LEU A 76 -0.04 -0.26 6.88
N VAL A 77 0.68 -1.28 6.42
CA VAL A 77 2.03 -1.62 6.85
C VAL A 77 2.98 -1.49 5.67
N VAL A 78 4.11 -0.84 5.88
CA VAL A 78 5.20 -0.74 4.89
C VAL A 78 6.42 -1.48 5.44
N LYS A 79 6.97 -2.37 4.63
CA LYS A 79 8.22 -3.08 4.90
C LYS A 79 9.18 -2.77 3.76
N SER A 80 10.30 -2.11 4.07
CA SER A 80 11.36 -1.85 3.11
C SER A 80 12.69 -1.78 3.83
N LYS A 81 13.75 -2.17 3.12
CA LYS A 81 15.15 -1.99 3.52
C LYS A 81 15.96 -1.67 2.26
N PRO A 82 17.06 -0.89 2.38
CA PRO A 82 17.98 -0.70 1.27
C PRO A 82 18.42 -2.05 0.67
N GLY A 83 18.30 -2.17 -0.66
CA GLY A 83 18.59 -3.36 -1.46
C GLY A 83 17.55 -4.50 -1.40
N GLN A 84 16.41 -4.33 -0.73
CA GLN A 84 15.41 -5.41 -0.54
C GLN A 84 14.02 -5.06 -1.06
N GLY A 85 13.90 -4.05 -1.93
CA GLY A 85 12.60 -3.60 -2.45
C GLY A 85 11.70 -2.97 -1.39
N CYS A 86 10.42 -2.89 -1.73
CA CYS A 86 9.38 -2.40 -0.83
C CYS A 86 8.15 -3.29 -0.91
N ARG A 87 7.52 -3.51 0.24
CA ARG A 87 6.23 -4.19 0.37
C ARG A 87 5.26 -3.29 1.12
N VAL A 88 4.12 -3.01 0.50
CA VAL A 88 2.98 -2.32 1.10
C VAL A 88 1.85 -3.32 1.27
N GLU A 89 1.35 -3.45 2.49
CA GLU A 89 0.26 -4.35 2.84
C GLU A 89 -0.88 -3.55 3.48
N VAL A 90 -2.07 -3.67 2.89
CA VAL A 90 -3.29 -2.99 3.32
C VAL A 90 -4.33 -4.04 3.66
N MET A 91 -4.97 -3.87 4.82
CA MET A 91 -6.07 -4.71 5.29
C MET A 91 -7.27 -3.82 5.58
N VAL A 92 -8.42 -4.09 4.96
CA VAL A 92 -9.64 -3.29 5.12
C VAL A 92 -10.82 -4.20 5.43
N PRO A 93 -11.66 -3.92 6.44
CA PRO A 93 -12.88 -4.67 6.68
C PRO A 93 -13.88 -4.57 5.50
N LEU A 94 -14.54 -5.68 5.15
CA LEU A 94 -15.62 -5.70 4.16
C LEU A 94 -16.98 -5.33 4.76
N SER A 95 -17.10 -5.49 6.07
CA SER A 95 -18.32 -5.27 6.86
C SER A 95 -18.28 -3.93 7.58
N ALA A 96 -17.73 -2.89 6.94
CA ALA A 96 -17.99 -1.52 7.37
C ALA A 96 -19.33 -1.12 6.75
N SER A 97 -20.41 -1.44 7.45
CA SER A 97 -21.78 -0.99 7.18
C SER A 97 -22.16 0.02 8.26
#